data_AF-A0A654E658-F1
#
_entry.id   AF-A0A654E658-F1
#
_cell.length_a   1.000
_cell.length_b   1.000
_cell.length_c   1.000
_cell.angle_alpha   90.00
_cell.angle_beta   90.00
_cell.angle_gamma   90.00
#
_symmetry.space_group_name_H-M   'P 1'
#
loop_
_entity.id
_entity.type
_entity.pdbx_description
1 polymer ?
#
loop_
_entity_poly.entity_id
_entity_poly.type
_entity_poly.pdbx_seq_one_letter_code
_entity_poly.pdbx_strand_id
1 'polypeptide(L)'
;MDALITMARIPDGNPYKILGAAKMENCFSCICQGLGLILTGMPENHSSLNITVRHYLRQAFLIFIGVMCAVFGLESFLLPNDVLDGGVTGISLLLAIVTDGRPSLFIFLINIPFLALGWIQIGRGFAIKSFASISLLALILYFFDFPVITDDPLLIAIFGGFFLGLGIGFSIRGGAIIDGTEVLAIYLGKKIGFSVGELILIFNIVIFSVAAYLLSMDTALYSIITYFAASRTVDFVLEGFDEYIGVTIISDQHAEVREMILTKLRRGATIYHGSKGFSLQQKEEAKTNILYTVITRLEVSKLEGEIEKIDPGAFLVMSKVKDIRGGMIKKLPLKKLNK
;
A
#
# COMPACT_ATOMS: atom_id res chain seq x y z
N MET A 1 -47.27 -37.19 29.86
CA MET A 1 -47.60 -38.57 30.27
C MET A 1 -47.12 -39.45 29.12
N ASP A 2 -45.98 -40.13 29.16
CA ASP A 2 -45.16 -40.53 30.30
C ASP A 2 -43.67 -40.55 29.97
N ALA A 3 -42.88 -40.24 31.00
CA ALA A 3 -41.45 -40.41 31.10
C ALA A 3 -41.15 -41.75 31.81
N LEU A 4 -39.86 -42.17 31.76
CA LEU A 4 -39.23 -43.30 32.49
C LEU A 4 -39.55 -44.67 31.84
N ILE A 5 -38.63 -45.57 31.52
CA ILE A 5 -37.41 -46.09 32.16
C ILE A 5 -36.61 -46.75 31.01
N THR A 6 -35.30 -46.57 30.83
CA THR A 6 -34.29 -47.54 31.31
C THR A 6 -32.90 -46.93 31.23
N MET A 7 -32.31 -46.68 32.41
CA MET A 7 -30.90 -46.48 32.61
C MET A 7 -30.14 -47.80 32.44
N ALA A 8 -29.06 -47.80 31.66
CA ALA A 8 -27.98 -48.76 31.79
C ALA A 8 -26.66 -48.01 32.04
N ARG A 9 -26.10 -48.30 33.22
CA ARG A 9 -24.83 -47.90 33.82
C ARG A 9 -23.65 -47.54 32.88
N ILE A 10 -22.98 -46.45 33.26
CA ILE A 10 -21.60 -46.02 32.98
C ILE A 10 -20.61 -46.95 33.73
N PRO A 11 -19.32 -47.14 33.32
CA PRO A 11 -18.28 -46.15 33.65
C PRO A 11 -17.14 -45.95 32.61
N ASP A 12 -16.55 -44.75 32.66
CA ASP A 12 -15.16 -44.34 32.36
C ASP A 12 -14.65 -44.16 30.90
N GLY A 13 -14.55 -42.89 30.47
CA GLY A 13 -13.76 -42.50 29.29
C GLY A 13 -14.01 -41.08 28.75
N ASN A 14 -13.50 -40.05 29.44
CA ASN A 14 -13.20 -38.67 29.00
C ASN A 14 -14.10 -37.98 27.90
N PRO A 15 -14.90 -36.94 28.24
CA PRO A 15 -15.87 -36.30 27.34
C PRO A 15 -15.31 -35.26 26.35
N TYR A 16 -13.99 -35.07 26.20
CA TYR A 16 -13.43 -34.04 25.31
C TYR A 16 -13.24 -34.45 23.83
N LYS A 17 -13.60 -35.69 23.44
CA LYS A 17 -13.33 -36.20 22.07
C LYS A 17 -14.50 -36.27 21.10
N ILE A 18 -15.73 -35.94 21.51
CA ILE A 18 -16.92 -36.09 20.64
C ILE A 18 -17.49 -34.72 20.18
N LEU A 19 -17.03 -33.60 20.74
CA LEU A 19 -17.46 -32.26 20.33
C LEU A 19 -16.66 -31.68 19.13
N GLY A 20 -15.56 -32.33 18.73
CA GLY A 20 -14.66 -31.88 17.67
C GLY A 20 -15.02 -32.35 16.25
N ALA A 21 -15.81 -33.42 16.11
CA ALA A 21 -16.19 -33.94 14.79
C ALA A 21 -17.48 -33.30 14.25
N ALA A 22 -18.47 -33.03 15.11
CA ALA A 22 -19.74 -32.44 14.69
C ALA A 22 -19.66 -30.93 14.36
N LYS A 23 -18.57 -30.24 14.72
CA LYS A 23 -18.36 -28.81 14.43
C LYS A 23 -17.56 -28.57 13.13
N MET A 24 -16.96 -29.61 12.57
CA MET A 24 -16.16 -29.54 11.34
C MET A 24 -17.02 -29.66 10.07
N GLU A 25 -18.09 -30.46 10.11
CA GLU A 25 -19.04 -30.59 8.98
C GLU A 25 -19.85 -29.31 8.75
N ASN A 26 -20.23 -28.59 9.83
CA ASN A 26 -20.89 -27.29 9.71
C ASN A 26 -19.95 -26.18 9.18
N CYS A 27 -18.63 -26.34 9.34
CA CYS A 27 -17.65 -25.39 8.80
C CYS A 27 -17.48 -25.55 7.28
N PHE A 28 -17.49 -26.81 6.79
CA PHE A 28 -17.47 -27.09 5.34
C PHE A 28 -18.76 -26.64 4.64
N SER A 29 -19.92 -26.79 5.28
CA SER A 29 -21.20 -26.27 4.79
C SER A 29 -21.23 -24.74 4.71
N CYS A 30 -20.63 -24.04 5.69
CA CYS A 30 -20.47 -22.58 5.69
C CYS A 30 -19.50 -22.07 4.61
N ILE A 31 -18.43 -22.82 4.32
CA ILE A 31 -17.49 -22.53 3.22
C ILE A 31 -18.19 -22.71 1.86
N CYS A 32 -19.05 -23.73 1.71
CA CYS A 32 -19.83 -23.94 0.49
C CYS A 32 -20.94 -22.89 0.32
N GLN A 33 -21.62 -22.46 1.39
CA GLN A 33 -22.58 -21.34 1.34
C GLN A 33 -21.90 -19.99 1.08
N GLY A 34 -20.66 -19.80 1.56
CA GLY A 34 -19.82 -18.64 1.24
C GLY A 34 -19.46 -18.55 -0.24
N LEU A 35 -19.23 -19.68 -0.91
CA LEU A 35 -19.05 -19.73 -2.38
C LEU A 35 -20.36 -19.43 -3.14
N GLY A 36 -21.52 -19.82 -2.61
CA GLY A 36 -22.83 -19.49 -3.22
C GLY A 36 -23.17 -18.01 -3.18
N LEU A 37 -22.70 -17.28 -2.16
CA LEU A 37 -22.87 -15.83 -2.04
C LEU A 37 -21.97 -14.99 -2.96
N ILE A 38 -21.00 -15.61 -3.64
CA ILE A 38 -20.20 -14.96 -4.69
C ILE A 38 -21.06 -14.76 -5.96
N LEU A 39 -22.17 -15.48 -6.12
CA LEU A 39 -23.00 -15.44 -7.33
C LEU A 39 -24.17 -14.45 -7.27
N THR A 40 -24.52 -13.88 -6.11
CA THR A 40 -25.69 -12.98 -5.98
C THR A 40 -25.40 -11.50 -6.28
N GLY A 41 -24.15 -11.17 -6.64
CA GLY A 41 -23.72 -9.81 -7.00
C GLY A 41 -23.42 -9.61 -8.50
N MET A 42 -23.98 -10.43 -9.39
CA MET A 42 -23.71 -10.31 -10.83
C MET A 42 -24.54 -9.18 -11.47
N PRO A 43 -23.91 -8.20 -12.15
CA PRO A 43 -24.62 -7.21 -12.94
C PRO A 43 -25.17 -7.84 -14.23
N GLU A 44 -26.45 -7.63 -14.53
CA GLU A 44 -27.20 -8.19 -15.67
C GLU A 44 -26.75 -7.72 -17.08
N ASN A 45 -25.52 -7.17 -17.23
CA ASN A 45 -25.06 -6.60 -18.50
C ASN A 45 -23.71 -7.20 -18.94
N HIS A 46 -23.66 -7.78 -20.13
CA HIS A 46 -22.47 -8.47 -20.67
C HIS A 46 -21.23 -7.56 -20.79
N SER A 47 -21.37 -6.23 -20.85
CA SER A 47 -20.24 -5.29 -20.92
C SER A 47 -19.64 -4.92 -19.56
N SER A 48 -20.43 -4.90 -18.47
CA SER A 48 -19.97 -4.58 -17.12
C SER A 48 -19.32 -5.78 -16.42
N LEU A 49 -19.69 -7.00 -16.81
CA LEU A 49 -19.10 -8.24 -16.30
C LEU A 49 -17.60 -8.35 -16.66
N ASN A 50 -17.25 -8.08 -17.92
CA ASN A 50 -15.87 -8.17 -18.41
C ASN A 50 -14.93 -7.15 -17.74
N ILE A 51 -15.43 -5.96 -17.43
CA ILE A 51 -14.65 -4.90 -16.75
C ILE A 51 -14.37 -5.31 -15.30
N THR A 52 -15.38 -5.88 -14.64
CA THR A 52 -15.29 -6.33 -13.24
C THR A 52 -14.32 -7.50 -13.09
N VAL A 53 -14.44 -8.52 -13.94
CA VAL A 53 -13.53 -9.69 -13.94
C VAL A 53 -12.08 -9.27 -14.22
N ARG A 54 -11.86 -8.40 -15.23
CA ARG A 54 -10.52 -7.88 -15.54
C ARG A 54 -9.90 -7.13 -14.36
N HIS A 55 -10.70 -6.41 -13.59
CA HIS A 55 -10.24 -5.70 -12.40
C HIS A 55 -9.78 -6.66 -11.30
N TYR A 56 -10.58 -7.69 -10.99
CA TYR A 56 -10.22 -8.70 -10.00
C TYR A 56 -9.00 -9.53 -10.42
N LEU A 57 -8.88 -9.92 -11.69
CA LEU A 57 -7.71 -10.61 -12.21
C LEU A 57 -6.44 -9.75 -12.11
N ARG A 58 -6.53 -8.46 -12.42
CA ARG A 58 -5.41 -7.53 -12.26
C ARG A 58 -4.99 -7.41 -10.79
N GLN A 59 -5.94 -7.34 -9.87
CA GLN A 59 -5.65 -7.32 -8.44
C GLN A 59 -4.98 -8.61 -7.97
N ALA A 60 -5.52 -9.76 -8.34
CA ALA A 60 -4.94 -11.06 -7.99
C ALA A 60 -3.51 -11.21 -8.55
N PHE A 61 -3.27 -10.78 -9.78
CA PHE A 61 -1.95 -10.78 -10.38
C PHE A 61 -0.94 -9.88 -9.65
N LEU A 62 -1.37 -8.68 -9.26
CA LEU A 62 -0.53 -7.76 -8.46
C LEU A 62 -0.20 -8.37 -7.10
N ILE A 63 -1.18 -8.97 -6.43
CA ILE A 63 -0.97 -9.66 -5.15
C ILE A 63 0.00 -10.83 -5.33
N PHE A 64 -0.17 -11.64 -6.38
CA PHE A 64 0.71 -12.79 -6.63
C PHE A 64 2.16 -12.36 -6.85
N ILE A 65 2.41 -11.37 -7.71
CA ILE A 65 3.77 -10.81 -7.90
C ILE A 65 4.30 -10.22 -6.60
N GLY A 66 3.46 -9.50 -5.86
CA GLY A 66 3.83 -8.94 -4.58
C GLY A 66 4.31 -10.02 -3.60
N VAL A 67 3.56 -11.10 -3.46
CA VAL A 67 3.95 -12.23 -2.62
C VAL A 67 5.25 -12.87 -3.11
N MET A 68 5.43 -13.11 -4.41
CA MET A 68 6.70 -13.65 -4.93
C MET A 68 7.91 -12.77 -4.58
N CYS A 69 7.77 -11.45 -4.74
CA CYS A 69 8.83 -10.50 -4.39
C CYS A 69 9.12 -10.50 -2.88
N ALA A 70 8.08 -10.52 -2.04
CA ALA A 70 8.24 -10.57 -0.59
C ALA A 70 8.92 -11.86 -0.11
N VAL A 71 8.51 -13.03 -0.62
CA VAL A 71 9.17 -14.30 -0.33
C VAL A 71 10.63 -14.25 -0.75
N PHE A 72 10.91 -13.80 -1.97
CA PHE A 72 12.28 -13.73 -2.48
C PHE A 72 13.16 -12.82 -1.60
N GLY A 73 12.66 -11.65 -1.19
CA GLY A 73 13.35 -10.75 -0.27
C GLY A 73 13.59 -11.38 1.11
N LEU A 74 12.58 -12.03 1.68
CA LEU A 74 12.68 -12.69 2.98
C LEU A 74 13.66 -13.86 2.97
N GLU A 75 13.45 -14.84 2.10
CA GLU A 75 14.21 -16.10 2.09
C GLU A 75 15.63 -15.93 1.56
N SER A 76 15.84 -15.08 0.53
CA SER A 76 17.13 -15.00 -0.15
C SER A 76 18.10 -14.01 0.49
N PHE A 77 17.63 -13.11 1.36
CA PHE A 77 18.43 -12.04 1.97
C PHE A 77 18.28 -11.99 3.50
N LEU A 78 17.06 -11.78 4.01
CA LEU A 78 16.84 -11.47 5.43
C LEU A 78 17.04 -12.69 6.33
N LEU A 79 16.37 -13.79 6.00
CA LEU A 79 16.34 -15.02 6.79
C LEU A 79 17.72 -15.65 7.02
N PRO A 80 18.59 -15.78 6.01
CA PRO A 80 19.92 -16.39 6.21
C PRO A 80 20.88 -15.56 7.08
N ASN A 81 20.57 -14.28 7.32
CA ASN A 81 21.47 -13.33 7.98
C ASN A 81 20.86 -12.70 9.23
N ASP A 82 19.76 -13.25 9.74
CA ASP A 82 19.03 -12.79 10.93
C ASP A 82 18.60 -11.30 10.87
N VAL A 83 18.53 -10.73 9.66
CA VAL A 83 18.13 -9.33 9.47
C VAL A 83 16.62 -9.23 9.50
N LEU A 84 16.09 -8.35 10.35
CA LEU A 84 14.67 -8.18 10.55
C LEU A 84 14.08 -7.14 9.60
N ASP A 85 12.83 -7.36 9.21
CA ASP A 85 11.97 -6.27 8.74
C ASP A 85 11.28 -5.59 9.94
N GLY A 86 10.55 -4.50 9.69
CA GLY A 86 9.60 -3.96 10.64
C GLY A 86 8.35 -4.83 10.81
N GLY A 87 7.49 -4.40 11.72
CA GLY A 87 6.12 -4.87 11.79
C GLY A 87 5.92 -6.32 12.27
N VAL A 88 4.82 -6.93 11.84
CA VAL A 88 4.43 -8.31 12.19
C VAL A 88 5.44 -9.28 11.62
N THR A 89 5.96 -8.99 10.43
CA THR A 89 7.01 -9.81 9.80
C THR A 89 8.28 -9.79 10.65
N GLY A 90 8.71 -8.62 11.13
CA GLY A 90 9.83 -8.46 12.07
C GLY A 90 9.66 -9.23 13.37
N ILE A 91 8.48 -9.12 14.01
CA ILE A 91 8.16 -9.87 15.23
C ILE A 91 8.20 -11.38 14.97
N SER A 92 7.66 -11.81 13.83
CA SER A 92 7.62 -13.23 13.45
C SER A 92 9.02 -13.80 13.23
N LEU A 93 9.89 -13.04 12.58
CA LEU A 93 11.27 -13.43 12.35
C LEU A 93 12.08 -13.45 13.65
N LEU A 94 11.94 -12.42 14.50
CA LEU A 94 12.58 -12.40 15.81
C LEU A 94 12.18 -13.61 16.66
N LEU A 95 10.89 -13.97 16.68
CA LEU A 95 10.42 -15.17 17.38
C LEU A 95 10.96 -16.45 16.76
N ALA A 96 11.05 -16.53 15.43
CA ALA A 96 11.63 -17.67 14.74
C ALA A 96 13.09 -17.90 15.18
N ILE A 97 13.91 -16.84 15.20
CA ILE A 97 15.32 -16.91 15.59
C ILE A 97 15.48 -17.33 17.06
N VAL A 98 14.68 -16.74 17.96
CA VAL A 98 14.80 -17.01 19.41
C VAL A 98 14.27 -18.39 19.80
N THR A 99 13.25 -18.90 19.11
CA THR A 99 12.60 -20.17 19.44
C THR A 99 13.05 -21.34 18.55
N ASP A 100 13.96 -21.09 17.61
CA ASP A 100 14.35 -22.02 16.55
C ASP A 100 13.12 -22.60 15.80
N GLY A 101 12.11 -21.75 15.65
CA GLY A 101 10.83 -22.10 15.03
C GLY A 101 10.77 -21.66 13.57
N ARG A 102 9.73 -22.10 12.86
CA ARG A 102 9.59 -21.78 11.44
C ARG A 102 9.00 -20.37 11.24
N PRO A 103 9.68 -19.47 10.49
CA PRO A 103 9.17 -18.13 10.21
C PRO A 103 7.79 -18.14 9.55
N SER A 104 7.56 -19.06 8.60
CA SER A 104 6.28 -19.22 7.90
C SER A 104 5.09 -19.44 8.85
N LEU A 105 5.30 -20.21 9.93
CA LEU A 105 4.26 -20.45 10.94
C LEU A 105 3.97 -19.18 11.75
N PHE A 106 5.01 -18.50 12.22
CA PHE A 106 4.86 -17.28 13.02
C PHE A 106 4.21 -16.16 12.22
N ILE A 107 4.64 -15.95 10.97
CA ILE A 107 4.05 -14.96 10.06
C ILE A 107 2.55 -15.22 9.92
N PHE A 108 2.15 -16.46 9.67
CA PHE A 108 0.73 -16.78 9.52
C PHE A 108 -0.05 -16.55 10.84
N LEU A 109 0.43 -17.12 11.95
CA LEU A 109 -0.28 -17.08 13.23
C LEU A 109 -0.39 -15.67 13.81
N ILE A 110 0.69 -14.89 13.77
CA ILE A 110 0.72 -13.55 14.35
C ILE A 110 -0.13 -12.59 13.52
N ASN A 111 -0.28 -12.81 12.20
CA ASN A 111 -1.15 -12.00 11.36
C ASN A 111 -2.66 -12.24 11.57
N ILE A 112 -3.08 -13.38 12.15
CA ILE A 112 -4.51 -13.69 12.40
C ILE A 112 -5.26 -12.57 13.15
N PRO A 113 -4.78 -12.06 14.31
CA PRO A 113 -5.44 -10.96 15.00
C PRO A 113 -5.55 -9.69 14.15
N PHE A 114 -4.52 -9.38 13.34
CA PHE A 114 -4.54 -8.19 12.46
C PHE A 114 -5.51 -8.36 11.30
N LEU A 115 -5.65 -9.57 10.76
CA LEU A 115 -6.68 -9.90 9.76
C LEU A 115 -8.09 -9.75 10.32
N ALA A 116 -8.32 -10.17 11.56
CA ALA A 116 -9.60 -9.95 12.25
C ALA A 116 -9.90 -8.45 12.41
N LEU A 117 -8.91 -7.64 12.79
CA LEU A 117 -9.05 -6.18 12.81
C LEU A 117 -9.34 -5.60 11.43
N GLY A 118 -8.66 -6.07 10.39
CA GLY A 118 -8.85 -5.64 9.00
C GLY A 118 -10.25 -5.96 8.47
N TRP A 119 -10.81 -7.11 8.86
CA TRP A 119 -12.18 -7.51 8.52
C TRP A 119 -13.21 -6.55 9.09
N ILE A 120 -13.03 -6.15 10.36
CA ILE A 120 -13.95 -5.24 11.04
C ILE A 120 -13.79 -3.81 10.52
N GLN A 121 -12.57 -3.37 10.23
CA GLN A 121 -12.28 -1.96 10.00
C GLN A 121 -12.30 -1.53 8.53
N ILE A 122 -11.82 -2.38 7.61
CA ILE A 122 -11.70 -2.06 6.18
C ILE A 122 -12.79 -2.78 5.39
N GLY A 123 -13.03 -4.04 5.72
CA GLY A 123 -14.14 -4.82 5.18
C GLY A 123 -13.74 -6.22 4.70
N ARG A 124 -14.76 -7.02 4.41
CA ARG A 124 -14.62 -8.45 4.10
C ARG A 124 -13.74 -8.73 2.88
N GLY A 125 -13.92 -7.95 1.81
CA GLY A 125 -13.18 -8.15 0.56
C GLY A 125 -11.66 -7.92 0.72
N PHE A 126 -11.27 -6.93 1.52
CA PHE A 126 -9.86 -6.69 1.85
C PHE A 126 -9.31 -7.83 2.71
N ALA A 127 -10.02 -8.20 3.79
CA ALA A 127 -9.55 -9.23 4.71
C ALA A 127 -9.39 -10.61 4.06
N ILE A 128 -10.28 -11.00 3.13
CA ILE A 128 -10.15 -12.25 2.38
C ILE A 128 -8.91 -12.23 1.49
N LYS A 129 -8.68 -11.12 0.77
CA LYS A 129 -7.48 -10.99 -0.08
C LYS A 129 -6.20 -10.99 0.74
N SER A 130 -6.19 -10.29 1.87
CA SER A 130 -5.06 -10.26 2.81
C SER A 130 -4.80 -11.62 3.46
N PHE A 131 -5.86 -12.36 3.82
CA PHE A 131 -5.72 -13.72 4.31
C PHE A 131 -5.11 -14.62 3.21
N ALA A 132 -5.57 -14.49 1.96
CA ALA A 132 -5.03 -15.25 0.85
C ALA A 132 -3.55 -14.90 0.56
N SER A 133 -3.16 -13.63 0.60
CA SER A 133 -1.76 -13.21 0.40
C SER A 133 -0.84 -13.69 1.52
N ILE A 134 -1.25 -13.56 2.79
CA ILE A 134 -0.48 -14.04 3.94
C ILE A 134 -0.36 -15.57 3.93
N SER A 135 -1.46 -16.27 3.62
CA SER A 135 -1.45 -17.73 3.47
C SER A 135 -0.52 -18.18 2.35
N LEU A 136 -0.56 -17.49 1.20
CA LEU A 136 0.29 -17.79 0.07
C LEU A 136 1.77 -17.53 0.40
N LEU A 137 2.08 -16.40 1.05
CA LEU A 137 3.43 -16.10 1.53
C LEU A 137 3.95 -17.22 2.44
N ALA A 138 3.18 -17.57 3.47
CA ALA A 138 3.55 -18.60 4.44
C ALA A 138 3.72 -19.98 3.78
N LEU A 139 2.85 -20.32 2.82
CA LEU A 139 2.92 -21.59 2.10
C LEU A 139 4.18 -21.67 1.24
N ILE A 140 4.53 -20.59 0.53
CA ILE A 140 5.72 -20.60 -0.31
C ILE A 140 6.98 -20.65 0.53
N LEU A 141 7.07 -19.85 1.60
CA LEU A 141 8.17 -19.93 2.58
C LEU A 141 8.28 -21.30 3.26
N TYR A 142 7.21 -22.09 3.27
CA TYR A 142 7.23 -23.43 3.86
C TYR A 142 7.71 -24.52 2.88
N PHE A 143 7.38 -24.39 1.59
CA PHE A 143 7.61 -25.44 0.59
C PHE A 143 8.79 -25.16 -0.36
N PHE A 144 9.21 -23.90 -0.50
CA PHE A 144 10.22 -23.50 -1.46
C PHE A 144 11.41 -22.87 -0.75
N ASP A 145 12.57 -23.48 -0.96
CA ASP A 145 13.85 -22.90 -0.57
C ASP A 145 14.38 -22.02 -1.70
N PHE A 146 14.83 -20.83 -1.37
CA PHE A 146 15.46 -19.91 -2.32
C PHE A 146 16.99 -19.89 -2.09
N PRO A 147 17.79 -19.71 -3.16
CA PRO A 147 19.24 -19.62 -3.01
C PRO A 147 19.61 -18.32 -2.31
N VAL A 148 20.58 -18.41 -1.39
CA VAL A 148 21.23 -17.22 -0.80
C VAL A 148 21.99 -16.48 -1.91
N ILE A 149 21.69 -15.19 -2.08
CA ILE A 149 22.24 -14.38 -3.18
C ILE A 149 23.59 -13.76 -2.82
N THR A 150 23.75 -13.33 -1.57
CA THR A 150 24.92 -12.59 -1.09
C THR A 150 25.02 -12.66 0.42
N ASP A 151 26.25 -12.62 0.92
CA ASP A 151 26.58 -12.61 2.35
C ASP A 151 27.00 -11.21 2.84
N ASP A 152 27.09 -10.22 1.95
CA ASP A 152 27.39 -8.83 2.33
C ASP A 152 26.19 -8.18 3.06
N PRO A 153 26.33 -7.81 4.35
CA PRO A 153 25.21 -7.34 5.17
C PRO A 153 24.52 -6.08 4.63
N LEU A 154 25.27 -5.19 3.95
CA LEU A 154 24.71 -3.97 3.39
C LEU A 154 23.87 -4.29 2.14
N LEU A 155 24.36 -5.17 1.27
CA LEU A 155 23.60 -5.64 0.12
C LEU A 155 22.33 -6.38 0.58
N ILE A 156 22.44 -7.22 1.61
CA ILE A 156 21.30 -7.90 2.23
C ILE A 156 20.25 -6.90 2.69
N ALA A 157 20.66 -5.90 3.47
CA ALA A 157 19.72 -4.92 4.00
C ALA A 157 19.02 -4.12 2.89
N ILE A 158 19.78 -3.64 1.91
CA ILE A 158 19.23 -2.79 0.84
C ILE A 158 18.35 -3.60 -0.13
N PHE A 159 18.84 -4.72 -0.64
CA PHE A 159 18.10 -5.51 -1.63
C PHE A 159 16.99 -6.34 -1.00
N GLY A 160 17.20 -6.87 0.20
CA GLY A 160 16.16 -7.52 0.98
C GLY A 160 15.01 -6.55 1.26
N GLY A 161 15.32 -5.34 1.73
CA GLY A 161 14.34 -4.27 1.91
C GLY A 161 13.66 -3.88 0.60
N PHE A 162 14.40 -3.74 -0.50
CA PHE A 162 13.83 -3.43 -1.81
C PHE A 162 12.82 -4.49 -2.30
N PHE A 163 13.18 -5.77 -2.32
CA PHE A 163 12.28 -6.83 -2.77
C PHE A 163 11.07 -7.01 -1.86
N LEU A 164 11.28 -6.90 -0.54
CA LEU A 164 10.19 -6.92 0.43
C LEU A 164 9.24 -5.73 0.26
N GLY A 165 9.79 -4.53 0.08
CA GLY A 165 9.02 -3.32 -0.20
C GLY A 165 8.26 -3.36 -1.52
N LEU A 166 8.84 -3.96 -2.57
CA LEU A 166 8.10 -4.27 -3.81
C LEU A 166 6.92 -5.18 -3.51
N GLY A 167 7.14 -6.21 -2.68
CA GLY A 167 6.13 -7.18 -2.32
C GLY A 167 4.94 -6.59 -1.57
N ILE A 168 5.24 -5.78 -0.55
CA ILE A 168 4.25 -5.01 0.22
C ILE A 168 3.51 -4.03 -0.70
N GLY A 169 4.25 -3.23 -1.49
CA GLY A 169 3.66 -2.21 -2.36
C GLY A 169 2.72 -2.78 -3.44
N PHE A 170 3.10 -3.87 -4.09
CA PHE A 170 2.24 -4.52 -5.10
C PHE A 170 1.00 -5.16 -4.48
N SER A 171 1.13 -5.73 -3.29
CA SER A 171 -0.01 -6.30 -2.55
C SER A 171 -1.01 -5.22 -2.15
N ILE A 172 -0.52 -4.08 -1.63
CA ILE A 172 -1.36 -2.92 -1.32
C ILE A 172 -2.05 -2.39 -2.57
N ARG A 173 -1.35 -2.29 -3.71
CA ARG A 173 -1.98 -1.93 -5.00
C ARG A 173 -3.05 -2.91 -5.46
N GLY A 174 -2.91 -4.19 -5.13
CA GLY A 174 -3.92 -5.23 -5.35
C GLY A 174 -5.09 -5.19 -4.37
N GLY A 175 -5.02 -4.36 -3.33
CA GLY A 175 -6.03 -4.24 -2.27
C GLY A 175 -5.93 -5.33 -1.21
N ALA A 176 -4.72 -5.80 -0.93
CA ALA A 176 -4.38 -6.73 0.15
C ALA A 176 -3.19 -6.20 0.96
N ILE A 177 -2.88 -6.83 2.08
CA ILE A 177 -1.65 -6.62 2.84
C ILE A 177 -0.92 -7.95 3.05
N ILE A 178 0.38 -7.87 3.28
CA ILE A 178 1.22 -9.00 3.66
C ILE A 178 1.66 -8.86 5.13
N ASP A 179 1.83 -7.63 5.61
CA ASP A 179 2.10 -7.32 7.01
C ASP A 179 0.86 -6.71 7.67
N GLY A 180 0.54 -7.16 8.89
CA GLY A 180 -0.60 -6.73 9.67
C GLY A 180 -0.42 -5.38 10.36
N THR A 181 0.81 -4.87 10.45
CA THR A 181 1.15 -3.67 11.25
C THR A 181 0.44 -2.43 10.74
N GLU A 182 0.27 -2.31 9.42
CA GLU A 182 -0.42 -1.21 8.78
C GLU A 182 -1.90 -1.17 9.21
N VAL A 183 -2.55 -2.32 9.33
CA VAL A 183 -3.94 -2.39 9.81
C VAL A 183 -4.04 -1.99 11.27
N LEU A 184 -3.09 -2.40 12.11
CA LEU A 184 -3.05 -1.95 13.51
C LEU A 184 -2.80 -0.45 13.62
N ALA A 185 -1.90 0.10 12.83
CA ALA A 185 -1.62 1.54 12.82
C ALA A 185 -2.83 2.36 12.34
N ILE A 186 -3.57 1.89 11.34
CA ILE A 186 -4.85 2.50 10.92
C ILE A 186 -5.90 2.43 12.04
N TYR A 187 -5.93 1.33 12.81
CA TYR A 187 -6.82 1.17 13.95
C TYR A 187 -6.52 2.16 15.08
N LEU A 188 -5.26 2.26 15.48
CA LEU A 188 -4.83 3.12 16.56
C LEU A 188 -4.81 4.60 16.16
N GLY A 189 -4.48 4.94 14.92
CA GLY A 189 -4.46 6.32 14.45
C GLY A 189 -5.82 7.02 14.56
N LYS A 190 -6.92 6.27 14.35
CA LYS A 190 -8.29 6.80 14.55
C LYS A 190 -8.62 7.11 16.01
N LYS A 191 -7.85 6.57 16.97
CA LYS A 191 -8.09 6.74 18.41
C LYS A 191 -7.11 7.69 19.09
N ILE A 192 -5.86 7.76 18.62
CA ILE A 192 -4.74 8.33 19.40
C ILE A 192 -4.17 9.62 18.77
N GLY A 193 -4.74 10.16 17.70
CA GLY A 193 -4.31 11.46 17.13
C GLY A 193 -2.94 11.46 16.44
N PHE A 194 -2.13 10.41 16.62
CA PHE A 194 -0.94 10.13 15.83
C PHE A 194 -1.30 9.72 14.40
N SER A 195 -0.43 10.09 13.46
CA SER A 195 -0.50 9.60 12.09
C SER A 195 -0.17 8.10 12.02
N VAL A 196 -0.63 7.45 10.96
CA VAL A 196 -0.37 6.01 10.72
C VAL A 196 1.13 5.74 10.63
N GLY A 197 1.89 6.61 9.96
CA GLY A 197 3.34 6.46 9.83
C GLY A 197 4.09 6.60 11.15
N GLU A 198 3.68 7.53 12.03
CA GLU A 198 4.27 7.67 13.37
C GLU A 198 4.04 6.42 14.21
N LEU A 199 2.84 5.83 14.14
CA LEU A 199 2.54 4.59 14.87
C LEU A 199 3.40 3.42 14.39
N ILE A 200 3.53 3.23 13.07
CA ILE A 200 4.40 2.19 12.50
C ILE A 200 5.85 2.40 12.94
N LEU A 201 6.34 3.64 12.91
CA LEU A 201 7.70 3.98 13.35
C LEU A 201 7.92 3.62 14.82
N ILE A 202 6.97 3.97 15.70
CA ILE A 202 7.04 3.62 17.13
C ILE A 202 7.09 2.10 17.33
N PHE A 203 6.24 1.34 16.64
CA PHE A 203 6.27 -0.12 16.70
C PHE A 203 7.63 -0.68 16.28
N ASN A 204 8.20 -0.16 15.19
CA ASN A 204 9.49 -0.63 14.69
C ASN A 204 10.65 -0.25 15.60
N ILE A 205 10.63 0.93 16.22
CA ILE A 205 11.62 1.30 17.23
C ILE A 205 11.63 0.30 18.38
N VAL A 206 10.45 -0.13 18.85
CA VAL A 206 10.34 -1.14 19.91
C VAL A 206 10.92 -2.48 19.42
N ILE A 207 10.53 -2.94 18.23
CA ILE A 207 11.01 -4.20 17.64
C ILE A 207 12.54 -4.20 17.52
N PHE A 208 13.13 -3.16 16.93
CA PHE A 208 14.57 -3.06 16.75
C PHE A 208 15.34 -2.89 18.07
N SER A 209 14.74 -2.25 19.07
CA SER A 209 15.33 -2.18 20.42
C SER A 209 15.40 -3.57 21.06
N VAL A 210 14.34 -4.39 20.90
CA VAL A 210 14.33 -5.77 21.38
C VAL A 210 15.33 -6.61 20.58
N ALA A 211 15.43 -6.42 19.27
CA ALA A 211 16.41 -7.11 18.42
C ALA A 211 17.86 -6.78 18.81
N ALA A 212 18.15 -5.51 19.14
CA ALA A 212 19.46 -5.10 19.62
C ALA A 212 19.84 -5.79 20.93
N TYR A 213 18.86 -6.04 21.79
CA TYR A 213 19.06 -6.73 23.07
C TYR A 213 19.19 -8.25 22.92
N LEU A 214 18.41 -8.89 22.04
CA LEU A 214 18.35 -10.34 21.90
C LEU A 214 19.33 -10.92 20.87
N LEU A 215 19.65 -10.18 19.80
CA LEU A 215 20.49 -10.65 18.70
C LEU A 215 21.86 -9.93 18.74
N SER A 216 21.90 -8.69 18.25
CA SER A 216 23.07 -7.83 18.31
C SER A 216 22.71 -6.40 17.89
N MET A 217 23.55 -5.43 18.27
CA MET A 217 23.41 -4.04 17.81
C MET A 217 23.52 -3.94 16.28
N ASP A 218 24.42 -4.69 15.66
CA ASP A 218 24.67 -4.66 14.22
C ASP A 218 23.43 -5.15 13.46
N THR A 219 22.84 -6.28 13.89
CA THR A 219 21.59 -6.82 13.33
C THR A 219 20.47 -5.78 13.40
N ALA A 220 20.34 -5.06 14.52
CA ALA A 220 19.32 -4.02 14.67
C ALA A 220 19.56 -2.83 13.72
N LEU A 221 20.81 -2.39 13.55
CA LEU A 221 21.16 -1.31 12.61
C LEU A 221 20.90 -1.72 11.16
N TYR A 222 21.25 -2.94 10.77
CA TYR A 222 20.91 -3.46 9.43
C TYR A 222 19.41 -3.62 9.23
N SER A 223 18.65 -4.00 10.26
CA SER A 223 17.18 -4.07 10.21
C SER A 223 16.55 -2.69 10.01
N ILE A 224 17.11 -1.63 10.61
CA ILE A 224 16.68 -0.24 10.38
C ILE A 224 16.92 0.17 8.92
N ILE A 225 18.08 -0.17 8.35
CA ILE A 225 18.39 0.10 6.92
C ILE A 225 17.41 -0.67 6.02
N THR A 226 17.14 -1.93 6.35
CA THR A 226 16.21 -2.80 5.63
C THR A 226 14.80 -2.21 5.61
N TYR A 227 14.29 -1.82 6.78
CA TYR A 227 12.98 -1.16 6.89
C TYR A 227 12.93 0.17 6.13
N PHE A 228 14.00 0.98 6.18
CA PHE A 228 14.06 2.21 5.42
C PHE A 228 14.01 1.97 3.90
N ALA A 229 14.77 0.99 3.41
CA ALA A 229 14.76 0.58 2.01
C ALA A 229 13.39 0.02 1.58
N ALA A 230 12.76 -0.80 2.43
CA ALA A 230 11.42 -1.33 2.20
C ALA A 230 10.37 -0.21 2.14
N SER A 231 10.34 0.68 3.12
CA SER A 231 9.41 1.82 3.17
C SER A 231 9.54 2.72 1.94
N ARG A 232 10.77 3.06 1.52
CA ARG A 232 11.00 3.86 0.31
C ARG A 232 10.54 3.14 -0.95
N THR A 233 10.70 1.83 -1.00
CA THR A 233 10.26 1.03 -2.14
C THR A 233 8.74 0.89 -2.17
N VAL A 234 8.08 0.76 -1.03
CA VAL A 234 6.61 0.81 -0.92
C VAL A 234 6.10 2.14 -1.43
N ASP A 235 6.64 3.26 -0.97
CA ASP A 235 6.24 4.61 -1.41
C ASP A 235 6.42 4.75 -2.93
N PHE A 236 7.56 4.31 -3.46
CA PHE A 236 7.84 4.29 -4.89
C PHE A 236 6.82 3.45 -5.67
N VAL A 237 6.48 2.26 -5.16
CA VAL A 237 5.48 1.42 -5.79
C VAL A 237 4.12 2.06 -5.69
N LEU A 238 3.70 2.66 -4.58
CA LEU A 238 2.36 3.21 -4.42
C LEU A 238 2.17 4.49 -5.25
N GLU A 239 3.05 5.47 -5.04
CA GLU A 239 2.95 6.82 -5.60
C GLU A 239 3.46 6.89 -7.06
N GLY A 240 4.35 5.98 -7.45
CA GLY A 240 4.93 5.95 -8.80
C GLY A 240 6.02 7.00 -9.05
N PHE A 241 6.54 7.04 -10.27
CA PHE A 241 7.66 7.92 -10.66
C PHE A 241 7.24 9.37 -10.94
N ASP A 242 5.96 9.61 -11.24
CA ASP A 242 5.49 10.91 -11.71
C ASP A 242 5.02 11.80 -10.54
N GLU A 243 5.94 12.59 -9.97
CA GLU A 243 5.54 13.75 -9.17
C GLU A 243 4.94 14.82 -10.09
N TYR A 244 3.60 14.86 -10.15
CA TYR A 244 2.88 15.95 -10.77
C TYR A 244 2.92 17.19 -9.87
N ILE A 245 3.23 18.33 -10.45
CA ILE A 245 3.22 19.62 -9.79
C ILE A 245 2.10 20.45 -10.41
N GLY A 246 1.16 20.86 -9.57
CA GLY A 246 0.19 21.89 -9.90
C GLY A 246 0.87 23.24 -9.76
N VAL A 247 0.87 24.02 -10.82
CA VAL A 247 1.46 25.36 -10.85
C VAL A 247 0.34 26.37 -11.08
N THR A 248 0.12 27.21 -10.08
CA THR A 248 -0.74 28.37 -10.15
C THR A 248 0.12 29.56 -10.54
N ILE A 249 -0.25 30.24 -11.62
CA ILE A 249 0.52 31.32 -12.24
C ILE A 249 -0.33 32.59 -12.20
N ILE A 250 0.15 33.61 -11.51
CA ILE A 250 -0.45 34.93 -11.42
C ILE A 250 0.47 35.89 -12.18
N SER A 251 0.00 36.39 -13.31
CA SER A 251 0.79 37.23 -14.23
C SER A 251 -0.12 38.25 -14.91
N ASP A 252 0.40 39.44 -15.18
CA ASP A 252 -0.33 40.45 -15.94
C ASP A 252 -0.41 40.07 -17.43
N GLN A 253 0.61 39.35 -17.93
CA GLN A 253 0.70 38.82 -19.31
C GLN A 253 0.13 37.39 -19.45
N HIS A 254 -0.93 37.09 -18.70
CA HIS A 254 -1.57 35.77 -18.65
C HIS A 254 -1.97 35.18 -20.02
N ALA A 255 -2.30 36.01 -21.03
CA ALA A 255 -2.66 35.52 -22.37
C ALA A 255 -1.46 34.87 -23.08
N GLU A 256 -0.30 35.53 -23.04
CA GLU A 256 0.94 35.06 -23.68
C GLU A 256 1.50 33.84 -22.94
N VAL A 257 1.46 33.86 -21.60
CA VAL A 257 1.84 32.71 -20.78
C VAL A 257 0.96 31.49 -21.10
N ARG A 258 -0.35 31.69 -21.25
CA ARG A 258 -1.28 30.61 -21.65
C ARG A 258 -0.92 30.04 -23.01
N GLU A 259 -0.66 30.89 -24.00
CA GLU A 259 -0.29 30.44 -25.34
C GLU A 259 1.03 29.66 -25.31
N MET A 260 2.01 30.12 -24.55
CA MET A 260 3.28 29.43 -24.34
C MET A 260 3.08 28.03 -23.74
N ILE A 261 2.23 27.90 -22.71
CA ILE A 261 1.92 26.60 -22.10
C ILE A 261 1.28 25.63 -23.11
N LEU A 262 0.35 26.13 -23.92
CA LEU A 262 -0.35 25.31 -24.92
C LEU A 262 0.57 24.91 -26.09
N THR A 263 1.46 25.78 -26.53
CA THR A 263 2.27 25.59 -27.75
C THR A 263 3.64 24.98 -27.45
N LYS A 264 4.43 25.57 -26.55
CA LYS A 264 5.81 25.15 -26.25
C LYS A 264 5.87 23.96 -25.29
N LEU A 265 5.02 23.98 -24.26
CA LEU A 265 4.94 22.88 -23.28
C LEU A 265 3.95 21.79 -23.71
N ARG A 266 2.99 22.12 -24.60
CA ARG A 266 1.94 21.21 -25.07
C ARG A 266 1.09 20.65 -23.92
N ARG A 267 0.87 21.47 -22.90
CA ARG A 267 0.11 21.15 -21.68
C ARG A 267 -1.19 21.93 -21.65
N GLY A 268 -2.22 21.36 -21.03
CA GLY A 268 -3.45 22.10 -20.76
C GLY A 268 -3.24 23.16 -19.69
N ALA A 269 -3.95 24.28 -19.81
CA ALA A 269 -4.05 25.30 -18.77
C ALA A 269 -5.52 25.63 -18.52
N THR A 270 -5.90 25.73 -17.26
CA THR A 270 -7.21 26.17 -16.78
C THR A 270 -7.09 27.63 -16.35
N ILE A 271 -8.11 28.44 -16.64
CA ILE A 271 -8.16 29.85 -16.24
C ILE A 271 -9.11 29.97 -15.06
N TYR A 272 -8.64 30.54 -13.95
CA TYR A 272 -9.48 31.01 -12.86
C TYR A 272 -9.66 32.53 -12.99
N HIS A 273 -10.90 32.98 -12.83
CA HIS A 273 -11.20 34.41 -12.74
C HIS A 273 -11.22 34.80 -11.26
N GLY A 274 -10.30 35.68 -10.86
CA GLY A 274 -10.20 36.21 -9.50
C GLY A 274 -10.10 37.73 -9.48
N SER A 275 -9.94 38.30 -8.30
CA SER A 275 -9.66 39.74 -8.10
C SER A 275 -8.40 39.91 -7.24
N LYS A 276 -7.60 40.95 -7.55
CA LYS A 276 -6.41 41.27 -6.74
C LYS A 276 -6.85 41.95 -5.44
N GLY A 277 -6.51 41.36 -4.29
CA GLY A 277 -6.77 41.94 -2.96
C GLY A 277 -5.73 42.97 -2.49
N PHE A 278 -4.62 43.13 -3.23
CA PHE A 278 -3.50 44.00 -2.87
C PHE A 278 -3.36 45.15 -3.87
N SER A 279 -4.30 46.09 -3.85
CA SER A 279 -4.11 47.39 -4.48
C SER A 279 -4.53 48.48 -3.50
N LEU A 280 -3.57 49.03 -2.77
CA LEU A 280 -3.77 50.17 -1.86
C LEU A 280 -4.13 51.47 -2.62
N GLN A 281 -4.10 51.47 -3.96
CA GLN A 281 -4.25 52.66 -4.80
C GLN A 281 -5.44 52.62 -5.75
N GLN A 282 -6.23 51.55 -5.82
CA GLN A 282 -7.41 51.49 -6.70
C GLN A 282 -8.63 50.94 -5.97
N LYS A 283 -9.73 51.71 -6.04
CA LYS A 283 -11.04 51.48 -5.42
C LYS A 283 -11.89 50.39 -6.10
N GLU A 284 -11.31 49.60 -6.98
CA GLU A 284 -12.04 48.53 -7.68
C GLU A 284 -11.26 47.23 -7.60
N GLU A 285 -12.00 46.15 -7.34
CA GLU A 285 -11.52 44.77 -7.43
C GLU A 285 -10.98 44.50 -8.85
N ALA A 286 -9.70 44.79 -9.07
CA ALA A 286 -9.07 44.57 -10.36
C ALA A 286 -9.13 43.07 -10.69
N LYS A 287 -9.99 42.73 -11.66
CA LYS A 287 -10.14 41.36 -12.15
C LYS A 287 -8.80 40.87 -12.69
N THR A 288 -8.38 39.69 -12.27
CA THR A 288 -7.16 39.05 -12.71
C THR A 288 -7.44 37.62 -13.12
N ASN A 289 -6.78 37.18 -14.17
CA ASN A 289 -6.85 35.81 -14.65
C ASN A 289 -5.65 35.05 -14.10
N ILE A 290 -5.95 34.00 -13.34
CA ILE A 290 -4.94 33.12 -12.75
C ILE A 290 -4.91 31.86 -13.59
N LEU A 291 -3.73 31.47 -14.06
CA LEU A 291 -3.59 30.22 -14.80
C LEU A 291 -3.26 29.09 -13.84
N TYR A 292 -3.82 27.92 -14.11
CA TYR A 292 -3.47 26.69 -13.42
C TYR A 292 -3.11 25.61 -14.43
N THR A 293 -1.93 25.02 -14.28
CA THR A 293 -1.48 23.92 -15.11
C THR A 293 -0.91 22.81 -14.23
N VAL A 294 -0.98 21.57 -14.72
CA VAL A 294 -0.37 20.41 -14.07
C VAL A 294 0.70 19.89 -15.00
N ILE A 295 1.94 19.90 -14.50
CA ILE A 295 3.12 19.47 -15.24
C ILE A 295 3.89 18.44 -14.42
N THR A 296 4.85 17.78 -15.03
CA THR A 296 5.77 16.89 -14.31
C THR A 296 6.88 17.69 -13.63
N ARG A 297 7.47 17.17 -12.55
CA ARG A 297 8.62 17.81 -11.87
C ARG A 297 9.77 18.17 -12.81
N LEU A 298 10.03 17.35 -13.84
CA LEU A 298 11.08 17.60 -14.84
C LEU A 298 10.77 18.79 -15.77
N GLU A 299 9.51 19.19 -15.89
CA GLU A 299 9.08 20.30 -16.76
C GLU A 299 9.06 21.65 -16.02
N VAL A 300 9.22 21.67 -14.70
CA VAL A 300 9.10 22.87 -13.86
C VAL A 300 10.12 23.92 -14.25
N SER A 301 11.40 23.56 -14.31
CA SER A 301 12.46 24.50 -14.67
C SER A 301 12.29 25.05 -16.09
N LYS A 302 11.70 24.26 -17.00
CA LYS A 302 11.38 24.73 -18.35
C LYS A 302 10.21 25.71 -18.35
N LEU A 303 9.17 25.47 -17.55
CA LEU A 303 8.04 26.38 -17.38
C LEU A 303 8.52 27.72 -16.81
N GLU A 304 9.27 27.69 -15.70
CA GLU A 304 9.80 28.90 -15.04
C GLU A 304 10.62 29.75 -16.01
N GLY A 305 11.60 29.14 -16.69
CA GLY A 305 12.48 29.87 -17.62
C GLY A 305 11.75 30.42 -18.85
N GLU A 306 10.62 29.86 -19.27
CA GLU A 306 9.81 30.42 -20.35
C GLU A 306 8.86 31.52 -19.85
N ILE A 307 8.35 31.41 -18.62
CA ILE A 307 7.53 32.47 -18.00
C ILE A 307 8.38 33.70 -17.71
N GLU A 308 9.58 33.53 -17.16
CA GLU A 308 10.49 34.64 -16.82
C GLU A 308 10.87 35.49 -18.05
N LYS A 309 10.93 34.88 -19.24
CA LYS A 309 11.15 35.60 -20.50
C LYS A 309 9.97 36.45 -20.94
N ILE A 310 8.75 36.08 -20.57
CA ILE A 310 7.51 36.77 -20.93
C ILE A 310 7.22 37.83 -19.86
N ASP A 311 7.11 37.38 -18.61
CA ASP A 311 6.80 38.22 -17.46
C ASP A 311 7.73 37.88 -16.28
N PRO A 312 8.83 38.65 -16.11
CA PRO A 312 9.72 38.52 -14.95
C PRO A 312 9.02 38.79 -13.60
N GLY A 313 7.88 39.47 -13.61
CA GLY A 313 7.08 39.77 -12.41
C GLY A 313 6.04 38.72 -12.06
N ALA A 314 5.97 37.61 -12.82
CA ALA A 314 4.99 36.55 -12.59
C ALA A 314 5.19 35.85 -11.24
N PHE A 315 4.10 35.67 -10.50
CA PHE A 315 4.09 34.94 -9.23
C PHE A 315 3.61 33.51 -9.43
N LEU A 316 4.43 32.55 -9.02
CA LEU A 316 4.22 31.12 -9.20
C LEU A 316 4.01 30.45 -7.84
N VAL A 317 2.91 29.72 -7.68
CA VAL A 317 2.66 28.86 -6.52
C VAL A 317 2.65 27.40 -6.97
N MET A 318 3.55 26.61 -6.40
CA MET A 318 3.69 25.19 -6.72
C MET A 318 3.11 24.34 -5.61
N SER A 319 2.36 23.30 -5.97
CA SER A 319 1.80 22.35 -5.02
C SER A 319 1.93 20.93 -5.56
N LYS A 320 2.35 20.00 -4.69
CA LYS A 320 2.40 18.58 -5.06
C LYS A 320 0.98 18.07 -5.30
N VAL A 321 0.76 17.44 -6.45
CA VAL A 321 -0.52 16.81 -6.79
C VAL A 321 -0.35 15.31 -6.62
N LYS A 322 -1.08 14.74 -5.65
CA LYS A 322 -0.93 13.34 -5.23
C LYS A 322 -1.43 12.31 -6.24
N ASP A 323 -2.56 12.58 -6.88
CA ASP A 323 -3.13 11.73 -7.93
C ASP A 323 -3.95 12.59 -8.90
N ILE A 324 -4.03 12.13 -10.15
CA ILE A 324 -4.74 12.79 -11.24
C ILE A 324 -5.54 11.74 -12.03
N ARG A 325 -6.81 12.02 -12.31
CA ARG A 325 -7.64 11.16 -13.17
C ARG A 325 -8.21 11.97 -14.31
N GLY A 326 -7.96 11.53 -15.55
CA GLY A 326 -8.35 12.27 -16.74
C GLY A 326 -7.42 13.47 -17.03
N GLY A 327 -7.96 14.53 -17.64
CA GLY A 327 -7.23 15.76 -17.94
C GLY A 327 -6.32 15.73 -19.20
N MET A 328 -5.97 16.91 -19.71
CA MET A 328 -5.12 17.11 -20.90
C MET A 328 -3.62 17.07 -20.54
N ILE A 329 -3.17 15.94 -20.00
CA ILE A 329 -1.80 15.76 -19.50
C ILE A 329 -0.92 15.05 -20.55
N LYS A 330 -1.49 14.31 -21.51
CA LYS A 330 -0.73 13.89 -22.68
C LYS A 330 -0.47 15.09 -23.60
N LYS A 331 0.79 15.26 -24.03
CA LYS A 331 1.21 16.30 -25.01
C LYS A 331 0.17 16.42 -26.12
N LEU A 332 -0.44 17.61 -26.29
CA LEU A 332 -1.45 17.85 -27.31
C LEU A 332 -0.97 17.36 -28.69
N PRO A 333 -1.63 16.40 -29.36
CA PRO A 333 -1.24 16.01 -30.72
C PRO A 333 -1.41 17.22 -31.65
N LEU A 334 -0.39 17.47 -32.48
CA LEU A 334 -0.27 18.67 -33.33
C LEU A 334 -1.53 19.00 -34.16
N LYS A 335 -2.32 17.98 -34.50
CA LYS A 335 -3.55 18.09 -35.30
C LYS A 335 -4.68 18.92 -34.64
N LYS A 336 -4.64 19.16 -33.32
CA LYS A 336 -5.67 19.90 -32.57
C LYS A 336 -5.34 21.37 -32.29
N LEU A 337 -4.14 21.84 -32.65
CA LEU A 337 -3.71 23.23 -32.44
C LEU A 337 -4.05 24.16 -33.63
N ASN A 338 -4.62 23.60 -34.71
CA ASN A 338 -4.82 24.29 -35.99
C ASN A 338 -6.32 24.43 -36.38
N LYS A 339 -7.22 24.40 -35.39
CA LYS A 339 -8.66 24.68 -35.53
C LYS A 339 -9.05 25.74 -34.51
#